data_AF-A0A7C4EM41-F1
#
_entry.id   AF-A0A7C4EM41-F1
#
_cell.length_a   1.000
_cell.length_b   1.000
_cell.length_c   1.000
_cell.angle_alpha   90.00
_cell.angle_beta   90.00
_cell.angle_gamma   90.00
#
_symmetry.space_group_name_H-M   'P 1'
#
loop_
_entity.id
_entity.type
_entity.pdbx_description
1 polymer ?
#
loop_
_entity_poly.entity_id
_entity_poly.type
_entity_poly.pdbx_seq_one_letter_code
_entity_poly.pdbx_strand_id
1 'polypeptide(L)'
;MSIKDLMKRFEDFMSAITFAEAGDYETAQLIIRKKPQILVILSDKEDISALKYAVNLGKRINGTLKILCKEGFTEEQCKIFKEKYEFLEFDNFSPNKLKTHIEKADLIILSDEKVINGIKFSDVPLIFVQKNKNLVGGG
;
A
#
# COMPACT_ATOMS: atom_id res chain seq x y z
N MET A 1 13.96 -13.30 -7.71
CA MET A 1 13.52 -12.58 -8.93
C MET A 1 14.71 -11.77 -9.46
N SER A 2 14.80 -11.43 -10.74
CA SER A 2 15.86 -10.51 -11.19
C SER A 2 15.47 -9.06 -10.91
N ILE A 3 16.44 -8.15 -10.79
CA ILE A 3 16.17 -6.70 -10.67
C ILE A 3 15.35 -6.20 -11.85
N LYS A 4 15.57 -6.75 -13.05
CA LYS A 4 14.82 -6.38 -14.27
C LYS A 4 13.34 -6.74 -14.14
N ASP A 5 13.02 -7.90 -13.59
CA ASP A 5 11.64 -8.33 -13.38
C ASP A 5 10.94 -7.44 -12.35
N LEU A 6 11.66 -7.00 -11.31
CA LEU A 6 11.13 -6.07 -10.30
C LEU A 6 10.83 -4.69 -10.89
N MET A 7 11.78 -4.14 -11.66
CA MET A 7 11.62 -2.87 -12.36
C MET A 7 10.42 -2.93 -13.32
N LYS A 8 10.30 -4.01 -14.09
CA LYS A 8 9.17 -4.21 -15.00
C LYS A 8 7.84 -4.26 -14.27
N ARG A 9 7.73 -4.99 -13.15
CA ARG A 9 6.49 -5.01 -12.35
C ARG A 9 6.14 -3.61 -11.84
N PHE A 10 7.14 -2.83 -11.41
CA PHE A 10 6.90 -1.46 -10.98
C PHE A 10 6.43 -0.56 -12.13
N GLU A 11 7.06 -0.66 -13.31
CA GLU A 11 6.64 0.04 -14.53
C GLU A 11 5.22 -0.32 -14.95
N ASP A 12 4.85 -1.61 -14.87
CA ASP A 12 3.50 -2.10 -15.15
C ASP A 12 2.50 -1.46 -14.15
N PHE A 13 2.82 -1.40 -12.85
CA PHE A 13 1.99 -0.71 -11.86
C PHE A 13 1.82 0.77 -12.17
N MET A 14 2.92 1.50 -12.40
CA MET A 14 2.87 2.93 -12.69
C MET A 14 2.08 3.21 -13.97
N SER A 15 2.27 2.41 -15.02
CA SER A 15 1.52 2.53 -16.27
C SER A 15 0.03 2.31 -16.04
N ALA A 16 -0.35 1.23 -15.36
CA ALA A 16 -1.75 0.95 -15.04
C ALA A 16 -2.39 2.08 -14.21
N ILE A 17 -1.66 2.66 -13.27
CA ILE A 17 -2.11 3.80 -12.48
C ILE A 17 -2.40 4.99 -13.38
N THR A 18 -1.48 5.35 -14.27
CA THR A 18 -1.64 6.48 -15.19
C THR A 18 -2.85 6.31 -16.10
N PHE A 19 -3.05 5.13 -16.69
CA PHE A 19 -4.25 4.87 -17.51
C PHE A 19 -5.54 4.97 -16.68
N ALA A 20 -5.57 4.39 -15.49
CA ALA A 20 -6.74 4.48 -14.62
C ALA A 20 -7.01 5.92 -14.14
N GLU A 21 -5.99 6.74 -13.95
CA GLU A 21 -6.12 8.18 -13.64
C GLU A 21 -6.71 8.98 -14.80
N ALA A 22 -6.40 8.59 -16.05
CA ALA A 22 -7.00 9.16 -17.25
C ALA A 22 -8.42 8.63 -17.53
N GLY A 23 -8.94 7.71 -16.69
CA GLY A 23 -10.24 7.07 -16.85
C GLY A 23 -10.24 5.86 -17.80
N ASP A 24 -9.08 5.46 -18.32
CA ASP A 24 -8.91 4.26 -19.14
C ASP A 24 -8.66 3.03 -18.25
N TYR A 25 -9.74 2.57 -17.62
CA TYR A 25 -9.68 1.43 -16.70
C TYR A 25 -9.46 0.09 -17.41
N GLU A 26 -9.84 -0.02 -18.68
CA GLU A 26 -9.65 -1.25 -19.47
C GLU A 26 -8.17 -1.50 -19.71
N THR A 27 -7.45 -0.49 -20.23
CA THR A 27 -6.00 -0.58 -20.43
C THR A 27 -5.27 -0.82 -19.11
N ALA A 28 -5.67 -0.13 -18.03
CA ALA A 28 -5.10 -0.35 -16.70
C ALA A 28 -5.20 -1.82 -16.23
N GLN A 29 -6.36 -2.45 -16.45
CA GLN A 29 -6.58 -3.85 -16.09
C GLN A 29 -5.81 -4.81 -17.00
N LEU A 30 -5.70 -4.52 -18.30
CA LEU A 30 -4.91 -5.29 -19.24
C LEU A 30 -3.41 -5.31 -18.90
N ILE A 31 -2.88 -4.22 -18.32
CA ILE A 31 -1.48 -4.14 -17.87
C ILE A 31 -1.24 -5.03 -16.65
N ILE A 32 -2.07 -4.95 -15.60
CA ILE A 32 -1.86 -5.73 -14.37
C ILE A 32 -2.22 -7.22 -14.53
N ARG A 33 -3.08 -7.58 -15.50
CA ARG A 33 -3.47 -8.95 -15.92
C ARG A 33 -4.11 -9.84 -14.85
N LYS A 34 -4.10 -9.44 -13.59
CA LYS A 34 -4.71 -10.13 -12.45
C LYS A 34 -5.23 -9.10 -11.44
N LYS A 35 -5.93 -9.56 -10.42
CA LYS A 35 -6.31 -8.71 -9.29
C LYS A 35 -5.10 -8.58 -8.35
N PRO A 36 -4.39 -7.42 -8.29
CA PRO A 36 -3.18 -7.32 -7.47
C PRO A 36 -3.54 -7.26 -5.99
N GLN A 37 -2.76 -7.94 -5.14
CA GLN A 37 -2.87 -7.78 -3.69
C GLN A 37 -1.95 -6.65 -3.22
N ILE A 38 -2.54 -5.55 -2.77
CA ILE A 38 -1.85 -4.37 -2.25
C ILE A 38 -1.76 -4.50 -0.73
N LEU A 39 -0.54 -4.57 -0.21
CA LEU A 39 -0.28 -4.56 1.22
C LEU A 39 -0.05 -3.12 1.69
N VAL A 40 -0.79 -2.69 2.71
CA VAL A 40 -0.64 -1.36 3.31
C VAL A 40 -0.12 -1.53 4.73
N ILE A 41 0.98 -0.88 5.08
CA ILE A 41 1.56 -0.94 6.42
C ILE A 41 1.46 0.43 7.08
N LEU A 42 0.72 0.48 8.19
CA LEU A 42 0.38 1.68 8.94
C LEU A 42 1.00 1.61 10.34
N SER A 43 2.10 2.32 10.53
CA SER A 43 2.91 2.31 11.76
C SER A 43 2.50 3.34 12.79
N ASP A 44 1.85 4.40 12.34
CA ASP A 44 1.51 5.56 13.14
C ASP A 44 0.18 6.12 12.67
N LYS A 45 -0.64 6.68 13.58
CA LYS A 45 -1.99 7.20 13.29
C LYS A 45 -2.01 8.24 12.16
N GLU A 46 -0.91 8.96 11.98
CA GLU A 46 -0.72 9.94 10.90
C GLU A 46 -0.65 9.30 9.49
N ASP A 47 -0.55 7.98 9.37
CA ASP A 47 -0.42 7.24 8.11
C ASP A 47 -1.77 7.12 7.35
N ILE A 48 -2.81 7.85 7.77
CA ILE A 48 -4.10 7.92 7.07
C ILE A 48 -3.94 8.34 5.60
N SER A 49 -2.94 9.16 5.28
CA SER A 49 -2.63 9.54 3.90
C SER A 49 -2.24 8.34 3.03
N ALA A 50 -1.41 7.42 3.54
CA ALA A 50 -1.11 6.15 2.88
C ALA A 50 -2.34 5.28 2.70
N LEU A 51 -3.21 5.19 3.73
CA LEU A 51 -4.45 4.42 3.62
C LEU A 51 -5.38 4.99 2.55
N LYS A 52 -5.60 6.31 2.52
CA LYS A 52 -6.42 6.98 1.49
C LYS A 52 -5.84 6.76 0.10
N TYR A 53 -4.53 6.92 -0.05
CA TYR A 53 -3.82 6.65 -1.30
C TYR A 53 -4.04 5.20 -1.76
N ALA A 54 -3.80 4.22 -0.88
CA ALA A 54 -3.97 2.81 -1.16
C ALA A 54 -5.41 2.45 -1.57
N VAL A 55 -6.41 3.03 -0.91
CA VAL A 55 -7.83 2.81 -1.24
C VAL A 55 -8.17 3.33 -2.62
N ASN A 56 -7.70 4.54 -2.96
CA ASN A 56 -7.91 5.11 -4.28
C ASN A 56 -7.18 4.31 -5.35
N LEU A 57 -5.95 3.88 -5.07
CA LEU A 57 -5.17 3.03 -5.94
C LEU A 57 -5.89 1.70 -6.20
N GLY A 58 -6.29 0.98 -5.16
CA GLY A 58 -6.97 -0.31 -5.29
C GLY A 58 -8.27 -0.21 -6.09
N LYS A 59 -9.01 0.88 -5.98
CA LYS A 59 -10.18 1.12 -6.85
C LYS A 59 -9.78 1.28 -8.32
N ARG A 60 -8.75 2.08 -8.59
CA ARG A 60 -8.28 2.40 -9.95
C ARG A 60 -7.76 1.19 -10.71
N ILE A 61 -6.98 0.35 -10.05
CA ILE A 61 -6.39 -0.85 -10.68
C ILE A 61 -7.14 -2.14 -10.34
N ASN A 62 -8.35 -2.03 -9.77
CA ASN A 62 -9.16 -3.15 -9.29
C ASN A 62 -8.39 -4.10 -8.34
N GLY A 63 -7.52 -3.58 -7.47
CA GLY A 63 -6.75 -4.34 -6.49
C GLY A 63 -7.51 -4.70 -5.22
N THR A 64 -7.04 -5.73 -4.51
CA THR A 64 -7.46 -6.01 -3.14
C THR A 64 -6.51 -5.35 -2.16
N LEU A 65 -7.04 -4.79 -1.07
CA LEU A 65 -6.23 -4.22 0.00
C LEU A 65 -6.16 -5.19 1.17
N LYS A 66 -4.95 -5.37 1.69
CA LYS A 66 -4.68 -5.97 2.99
C LYS A 66 -3.96 -4.95 3.85
N ILE A 67 -4.51 -4.62 5.01
CA ILE A 67 -4.00 -3.53 5.84
C ILE A 67 -3.41 -4.12 7.12
N LEU A 68 -2.13 -3.84 7.36
CA LEU A 68 -1.44 -4.17 8.60
C LEU A 68 -1.25 -2.87 9.38
N CYS A 69 -1.78 -2.79 10.59
CA CYS A 69 -1.68 -1.60 11.42
C CYS A 69 -1.11 -1.93 12.80
N LYS A 70 -0.38 -0.97 13.37
CA LYS A 70 0.05 -1.07 14.76
C LYS A 70 -1.17 -1.01 15.69
N GLU A 71 -1.13 -1.75 16.80
CA GLU A 71 -2.15 -1.66 17.85
C GLU A 71 -2.42 -0.20 18.25
N GLY A 72 -3.69 0.15 18.42
CA GLY A 72 -4.09 1.51 18.79
C GLY A 72 -4.19 2.51 17.63
N PHE A 73 -4.03 2.08 16.38
CA PHE A 73 -4.27 2.91 15.16
C PHE A 73 -5.73 3.39 15.00
N THR A 74 -6.62 3.10 15.96
CA THR A 74 -8.04 3.46 15.96
C THR A 74 -8.27 4.96 16.08
N GLU A 75 -8.20 5.66 14.96
CA GLU A 75 -8.93 6.91 14.74
C GLU A 75 -10.34 6.63 14.22
N GLU A 76 -11.25 7.58 14.44
CA GLU A 76 -12.61 7.57 13.90
C GLU A 76 -12.64 7.42 12.37
N GLN A 77 -11.65 8.00 11.69
CA GLN A 77 -11.46 7.89 10.24
C GLN A 77 -11.22 6.43 9.79
N CYS A 78 -10.62 5.59 10.66
CA CYS A 78 -10.30 4.21 10.34
C CYS A 78 -11.50 3.27 10.46
N LYS A 79 -12.53 3.62 11.26
CA LYS A 79 -13.75 2.82 11.42
C LYS A 79 -14.43 2.55 10.07
N ILE A 80 -14.52 3.59 9.23
CA ILE A 80 -15.11 3.52 7.89
C ILE A 80 -14.37 2.52 6.99
N PHE A 81 -13.05 2.41 7.14
CA PHE A 81 -12.24 1.49 6.35
C PHE A 81 -12.31 0.06 6.91
N LYS A 82 -12.39 -0.12 8.24
CA LYS A 82 -12.50 -1.45 8.88
C LYS A 82 -13.75 -2.22 8.46
N GLU A 83 -14.84 -1.53 8.13
CA GLU A 83 -16.05 -2.18 7.62
C GLU A 83 -15.89 -2.76 6.21
N LYS A 84 -14.92 -2.25 5.43
CA LYS A 84 -14.78 -2.55 4.00
C LYS A 84 -13.53 -3.34 3.65
N TYR A 85 -12.51 -3.31 4.50
CA TYR A 85 -11.19 -3.87 4.22
C TYR A 85 -10.71 -4.75 5.38
N GLU A 86 -9.85 -5.71 5.07
CA GLU A 86 -9.22 -6.56 6.08
C GLU A 86 -8.12 -5.78 6.81
N PHE A 87 -8.30 -5.61 8.13
CA PHE A 87 -7.30 -5.05 9.03
C PHE A 87 -6.71 -6.15 9.92
N LEU A 88 -5.38 -6.21 9.97
CA LEU A 88 -4.64 -7.05 10.90
C LEU A 88 -3.82 -6.15 11.84
N GLU A 89 -4.06 -6.30 13.13
CA GLU A 89 -3.39 -5.52 14.17
C GLU A 89 -2.14 -6.25 14.68
N PHE A 90 -1.07 -5.48 14.88
CA PHE A 90 0.20 -5.98 15.39
C PHE A 90 0.72 -5.05 16.49
N ASP A 91 1.17 -5.62 17.59
CA ASP A 91 1.98 -4.97 18.63
C ASP A 91 3.29 -4.39 18.05
N ASN A 92 3.92 -5.10 17.11
CA ASN A 92 5.12 -4.69 16.41
C ASN A 92 5.24 -5.29 15.00
N PHE A 93 6.04 -4.63 14.17
CA PHE A 93 6.33 -5.03 12.79
C PHE A 93 7.63 -5.83 12.68
N SER A 94 7.76 -6.91 13.44
CA SER A 94 8.91 -7.81 13.30
C SER A 94 8.90 -8.52 11.93
N PRO A 95 10.08 -8.75 11.31
CA PRO A 95 10.17 -9.39 9.99
C PRO A 95 9.41 -10.71 9.88
N ASN A 96 9.46 -11.54 10.94
CA ASN A 96 8.80 -12.85 10.96
C ASN A 96 7.27 -12.75 10.90
N LYS A 97 6.67 -11.73 11.53
CA LYS A 97 5.23 -11.50 11.52
C LYS A 97 4.75 -10.97 10.17
N LEU A 98 5.59 -10.19 9.48
CA LEU A 98 5.24 -9.58 8.20
C LEU A 98 5.55 -10.45 6.98
N LYS A 99 6.50 -11.40 7.11
CA LYS A 99 7.03 -12.20 6.00
C LYS A 99 5.94 -12.82 5.12
N THR A 100 4.98 -13.53 5.72
CA THR A 100 3.93 -14.23 4.97
C THR A 100 2.95 -13.28 4.26
N HIS A 101 2.83 -12.04 4.72
CA HIS A 101 2.02 -11.00 4.10
C HIS A 101 2.76 -10.33 2.94
N ILE A 102 4.06 -10.08 3.14
CA ILE A 102 4.97 -9.51 2.13
C ILE A 102 5.10 -10.46 0.94
N GLU A 103 5.34 -11.75 1.18
CA GLU A 103 5.51 -12.75 0.12
C GLU A 103 4.28 -12.90 -0.79
N LYS A 104 3.09 -12.58 -0.28
CA LYS A 104 1.84 -12.62 -1.04
C LYS A 104 1.51 -11.29 -1.71
N ALA A 105 2.21 -10.21 -1.37
CA ALA A 105 1.92 -8.89 -1.88
C ALA A 105 2.45 -8.73 -3.32
N ASP A 106 1.68 -8.04 -4.14
CA ASP A 106 2.13 -7.60 -5.46
C ASP A 106 2.70 -6.18 -5.43
N LEU A 107 2.29 -5.39 -4.43
CA LEU A 107 2.70 -4.01 -4.20
C LEU A 107 2.59 -3.71 -2.70
N ILE A 108 3.54 -2.94 -2.16
CA ILE A 108 3.54 -2.54 -0.76
C ILE A 108 3.50 -1.02 -0.66
N ILE A 109 2.64 -0.51 0.21
CA ILE A 109 2.47 0.91 0.47
C ILE A 109 2.74 1.16 1.95
N LEU A 110 3.60 2.13 2.25
CA LEU A 110 3.89 2.55 3.61
C LEU A 110 4.23 4.05 3.68
N SER A 111 4.15 4.61 4.88
CA SER A 111 4.51 6.02 5.15
C SER A 111 5.79 6.21 5.95
N ASP A 112 6.22 5.21 6.73
CA ASP A 112 7.46 5.27 7.51
C ASP A 112 8.47 4.20 7.03
N GLU A 113 9.57 4.66 6.44
CA GLU A 113 10.65 3.77 5.99
C GLU A 113 11.29 3.00 7.15
N LYS A 114 11.17 3.46 8.40
CA LYS A 114 11.72 2.72 9.54
C LYS A 114 11.05 1.37 9.74
N VAL A 115 9.82 1.20 9.26
CA VAL A 115 9.09 -0.07 9.32
C VAL A 115 9.76 -1.14 8.51
N ILE A 116 10.48 -0.75 7.45
CA ILE A 116 11.16 -1.69 6.55
C ILE A 116 12.60 -2.00 6.99
N ASN A 117 13.11 -1.35 8.04
CA ASN A 117 14.45 -1.60 8.55
C ASN A 117 14.58 -3.05 9.04
N GLY A 118 15.49 -3.80 8.41
CA GLY A 118 15.73 -5.21 8.75
C GLY A 118 14.79 -6.22 8.07
N ILE A 119 13.89 -5.76 7.19
CA ILE A 119 13.01 -6.62 6.39
C ILE A 119 13.51 -6.65 4.94
N LYS A 120 13.67 -7.84 4.38
CA LYS A 120 14.00 -8.00 2.95
C LYS A 120 12.72 -8.01 2.12
N PHE A 121 12.57 -7.00 1.26
CA PHE A 121 11.47 -6.88 0.30
C PHE A 121 11.92 -7.12 -1.15
N SER A 122 13.02 -7.86 -1.35
CA SER A 122 13.81 -7.90 -2.61
C SER A 122 13.03 -8.21 -3.89
N ASP A 123 11.80 -8.69 -3.78
CA ASP A 123 11.01 -9.18 -4.90
C ASP A 123 9.61 -8.52 -5.00
N VAL A 124 9.34 -7.46 -4.20
CA VAL A 124 8.05 -6.75 -4.21
C VAL A 124 8.25 -5.24 -4.35
N PRO A 125 7.59 -4.57 -5.31
CA PRO A 125 7.65 -3.12 -5.44
C PRO A 125 7.09 -2.41 -4.21
N LEU A 126 7.72 -1.27 -3.85
CA LEU A 126 7.34 -0.44 -2.70
C LEU A 126 6.99 0.97 -3.16
N ILE A 127 5.94 1.55 -2.56
CA ILE A 127 5.56 2.95 -2.69
C ILE A 127 5.60 3.58 -1.30
N PHE A 128 6.38 4.65 -1.19
CA PHE A 128 6.43 5.48 0.00
C PHE A 128 5.51 6.68 -0.15
N VAL A 129 4.53 6.80 0.74
CA VAL A 129 3.61 7.93 0.77
C VAL A 129 4.09 8.90 1.84
N GLN A 130 4.58 10.07 1.43
CA GLN A 130 5.02 11.08 2.37
C GLN A 130 3.87 11.54 3.27
N LYS A 131 4.15 11.62 4.57
CA LYS A 131 3.26 12.29 5.52
C LYS A 131 3.14 13.76 5.13
N ASN A 132 1.93 14.24 4.84
CA ASN A 132 1.67 15.66 4.62
C ASN A 132 1.91 16.44 5.92
N LYS A 133 3.07 17.07 6.07
CA LYS A 133 3.40 17.94 7.22
C LYS A 133 2.74 19.33 7.15
N ASN A 134 2.00 19.63 6.09
CA ASN A 134 1.47 20.98 5.80
C ASN A 134 -0.03 21.16 6.09
N LEU A 135 -0.52 20.68 7.24
CA LEU A 135 -1.84 21.07 7.76
C LEU A 135 -1.77 21.90 9.05
N VAL A 136 -0.62 22.49 9.34
CA VAL A 136 -0.49 23.58 10.32
C VAL A 136 0.03 24.80 9.58
N GLY A 137 -0.88 25.59 9.01
CA GLY A 137 -0.52 26.83 8.32
C GLY A 137 -1.59 27.29 7.35
N GLY A 138 -2.51 28.13 7.83
CA GLY A 138 -3.36 28.96 6.97
C GLY A 138 -4.78 29.10 7.48
N GLY A 139 -5.06 30.19 8.21
CA GLY A 139 -6.39 30.63 8.61
C GLY A 139 -6.45 31.04 10.07
#